data_AF-A0A832WZQ4-F1
#
_entry.id   AF-A0A832WZQ4-F1
#
_cell.length_a   1.000
_cell.length_b   1.000
_cell.length_c   1.000
_cell.angle_alpha   90.00
_cell.angle_beta   90.00
_cell.angle_gamma   90.00
#
_symmetry.space_group_name_H-M   'P 1'
#
loop_
_entity.id
_entity.type
_entity.pdbx_description
1 polymer ?
#
loop_
_entity_poly.entity_id
_entity_poly.type
_entity_poly.pdbx_seq_one_letter_code
_entity_poly.pdbx_strand_id
1 'polypeptide(L)'
;MFVWLYWIITLTIATYASVYIIKKMPENGFTVLTAFYVVYLVASQVLATRIIEFDLGFYSFFAPAAVFIYPFIAQVVDMINEVYGEKRTHISILIAFATQVMFVLFIGMVTSLSPAPFFELEDAWKSLFGLSIRITIASWVSFLVCSNLDAWIFASLKKRFSEKEEDFKHDTLINPY
;
A
#
# COMPACT_ATOMS: atom_id res chain seq x y z
N MET A 1 -28.43 1.42 5.11
CA MET A 1 -28.29 1.19 6.58
C MET A 1 -27.42 -0.02 6.92
N PHE A 2 -27.61 -1.21 6.33
CA PHE A 2 -26.83 -2.42 6.67
C PHE A 2 -25.32 -2.38 6.34
N VAL A 3 -24.91 -1.61 5.33
CA VAL A 3 -23.50 -1.54 4.90
C VAL A 3 -22.57 -1.06 6.02
N TRP A 4 -23.00 -0.09 6.83
CA TRP A 4 -22.22 0.43 7.96
C TRP A 4 -22.00 -0.61 9.04
N LEU A 5 -23.00 -1.46 9.27
CA LEU A 5 -22.92 -2.54 10.24
C LEU A 5 -21.95 -3.64 9.77
N TYR A 6 -22.05 -4.05 8.51
CA TYR A 6 -21.06 -4.97 7.91
C TYR A 6 -19.65 -4.38 7.92
N TRP A 7 -19.53 -3.10 7.63
CA TRP A 7 -18.25 -2.42 7.60
C TRP A 7 -17.57 -2.39 8.97
N ILE A 8 -18.28 -1.99 10.02
CA ILE A 8 -17.77 -1.98 11.41
C ILE A 8 -17.39 -3.40 11.86
N ILE A 9 -18.24 -4.38 11.61
CA ILE A 9 -17.97 -5.78 11.97
C ILE A 9 -16.70 -6.27 11.26
N THR A 10 -16.58 -6.03 9.96
CA THR A 10 -15.44 -6.50 9.17
C THR A 10 -14.15 -5.81 9.61
N LEU A 11 -14.20 -4.50 9.89
CA LEU A 11 -13.06 -3.74 10.42
C LEU A 11 -12.60 -4.33 11.75
N THR A 12 -13.54 -4.52 12.68
CA THR A 12 -13.26 -5.10 14.00
C THR A 12 -12.63 -6.48 13.90
N ILE A 13 -13.20 -7.37 13.06
CA ILE A 13 -12.65 -8.70 12.81
C ILE A 13 -11.23 -8.61 12.24
N ALA A 14 -10.99 -7.73 11.27
CA ALA A 14 -9.68 -7.54 10.68
C ALA A 14 -8.65 -7.05 11.71
N THR A 15 -9.02 -6.15 12.63
CA THR A 15 -8.17 -5.71 13.74
C THR A 15 -7.82 -6.85 14.68
N TYR A 16 -8.81 -7.58 15.18
CA TYR A 16 -8.58 -8.69 16.10
C TYR A 16 -7.74 -9.80 15.45
N ALA A 17 -8.01 -10.14 14.19
CA ALA A 17 -7.22 -11.11 13.45
C ALA A 17 -5.76 -10.67 13.31
N SER A 18 -5.53 -9.40 12.95
CA SER A 18 -4.18 -8.83 12.81
C SER A 18 -3.42 -8.87 14.14
N VAL A 19 -4.05 -8.46 15.25
CA VAL A 19 -3.44 -8.51 16.59
C VAL A 19 -3.15 -9.94 17.02
N TYR A 20 -4.08 -10.87 16.79
CA TYR A 20 -3.92 -12.27 17.12
C TYR A 20 -2.75 -12.91 16.36
N ILE A 21 -2.60 -12.59 15.07
CA ILE A 21 -1.49 -13.08 14.24
C ILE A 21 -0.14 -12.57 14.76
N ILE A 22 -0.05 -11.27 15.09
CA ILE A 22 1.19 -10.69 15.66
C ILE A 22 1.58 -11.39 16.95
N LYS A 23 0.60 -11.65 17.84
CA LYS A 23 0.85 -12.34 19.12
C LYS A 23 1.24 -13.80 18.94
N LYS A 24 0.65 -14.51 17.98
CA LYS A 24 0.87 -15.94 17.78
C LYS A 24 2.11 -16.25 16.94
N MET A 25 2.46 -15.36 15.99
CA MET A 25 3.56 -15.54 15.06
C MET A 25 4.45 -14.29 15.05
N PRO A 26 5.20 -14.01 16.13
CA PRO A 26 5.96 -12.77 16.27
C PRO A 26 7.02 -12.59 15.19
N GLU A 27 7.67 -13.69 14.75
CA GLU A 27 8.69 -13.68 13.70
C GLU A 27 8.11 -13.33 12.31
N ASN A 28 6.90 -13.78 12.00
CA ASN A 28 6.26 -13.63 10.68
C ASN A 28 5.17 -12.55 10.64
N GLY A 29 4.84 -11.92 11.76
CA GLY A 29 3.74 -10.96 11.85
C GLY A 29 3.92 -9.77 10.90
N PHE A 30 5.15 -9.28 10.75
CA PHE A 30 5.48 -8.21 9.80
C PHE A 30 5.10 -8.59 8.35
N THR A 31 5.45 -9.82 7.95
CA THR A 31 5.17 -10.34 6.61
C THR A 31 3.67 -10.45 6.37
N VAL A 32 2.91 -10.93 7.37
CA VAL A 32 1.46 -11.08 7.24
C VAL A 32 0.76 -9.73 7.18
N LEU A 33 1.15 -8.76 8.03
CA LEU A 33 0.61 -7.41 7.97
C LEU A 33 0.95 -6.73 6.63
N THR A 34 2.17 -6.89 6.14
CA THR A 34 2.56 -6.38 4.82
C THR A 34 1.72 -7.02 3.71
N ALA A 35 1.43 -8.31 3.80
CA ALA A 35 0.54 -8.99 2.85
C ALA A 35 -0.89 -8.45 2.89
N PHE A 36 -1.46 -8.22 4.08
CA PHE A 36 -2.77 -7.56 4.21
C PHE A 36 -2.75 -6.16 3.62
N TYR A 37 -1.70 -5.39 3.90
CA TYR A 37 -1.54 -4.05 3.36
C TYR A 37 -1.54 -4.03 1.83
N VAL A 38 -0.77 -4.92 1.20
CA VAL A 38 -0.74 -5.09 -0.27
C VAL A 38 -2.13 -5.42 -0.81
N VAL A 39 -2.82 -6.40 -0.21
CA VAL A 39 -4.16 -6.82 -0.66
C VAL A 39 -5.17 -5.68 -0.53
N TYR A 40 -5.15 -4.95 0.59
CA TYR A 40 -6.06 -3.81 0.80
C TYR A 40 -5.82 -2.69 -0.20
N LEU A 41 -4.55 -2.40 -0.53
CA LEU A 41 -4.25 -1.41 -1.57
C LEU A 41 -4.71 -1.85 -2.96
N VAL A 42 -4.45 -3.11 -3.36
CA VAL A 42 -4.96 -3.62 -4.65
C VAL A 42 -6.49 -3.56 -4.68
N ALA A 43 -7.15 -3.97 -3.60
CA ALA A 43 -8.60 -3.91 -3.49
C ALA A 43 -9.11 -2.46 -3.60
N SER A 44 -8.45 -1.49 -2.97
CA SER A 44 -8.84 -0.08 -3.09
C SER A 44 -8.74 0.43 -4.53
N GLN A 45 -7.72 0.02 -5.29
CA GLN A 45 -7.55 0.44 -6.67
C GLN A 45 -8.66 -0.09 -7.58
N VAL A 46 -9.03 -1.37 -7.40
CA VAL A 46 -10.12 -1.98 -8.18
C VAL A 46 -11.47 -1.39 -7.78
N LEU A 47 -11.73 -1.27 -6.48
CA LEU A 47 -13.00 -0.76 -5.96
C LEU A 47 -13.19 0.75 -6.20
N ALA A 48 -12.11 1.51 -6.39
CA ALA A 48 -12.17 2.92 -6.74
C ALA A 48 -12.90 3.18 -8.07
N THR A 49 -12.91 2.19 -8.97
CA THR A 49 -13.61 2.28 -10.27
C THR A 49 -15.12 2.43 -10.12
N ARG A 50 -15.68 2.01 -8.97
CA ARG A 50 -17.11 2.13 -8.67
C ARG A 50 -17.36 3.38 -7.83
N ILE A 51 -17.99 4.39 -8.43
CA ILE A 51 -18.52 5.54 -7.69
C ILE A 51 -19.85 5.14 -7.04
N ILE A 52 -20.00 5.47 -5.77
CA ILE A 52 -21.19 5.19 -4.97
C ILE A 52 -21.75 6.48 -4.38
N GLU A 53 -23.05 6.46 -4.13
CA GLU A 53 -23.72 7.48 -3.32
C GLU A 53 -23.52 7.16 -1.84
N PHE A 54 -22.88 8.07 -1.12
CA PHE A 54 -22.70 8.04 0.33
C PHE A 54 -23.82 8.81 0.99
N ASP A 55 -24.83 8.07 1.45
CA ASP A 55 -25.90 8.62 2.27
C ASP A 55 -25.54 8.47 3.76
N LEU A 56 -25.25 9.59 4.42
CA LEU A 56 -25.01 9.66 5.87
C LEU A 56 -26.29 9.89 6.68
N GLY A 57 -27.46 9.92 6.05
CA GLY A 57 -28.76 10.21 6.66
C GLY A 57 -29.05 11.70 6.84
N PHE A 58 -28.01 12.54 6.90
CA PHE A 58 -28.14 14.01 6.97
C PHE A 58 -27.59 14.75 5.75
N TYR A 59 -26.76 14.08 4.94
CA TYR A 59 -26.13 14.63 3.74
C TYR A 59 -25.73 13.48 2.82
N SER A 60 -25.96 13.64 1.51
CA SER A 60 -25.58 12.66 0.49
C SER A 60 -24.52 13.26 -0.44
N PHE A 61 -23.48 12.49 -0.76
CA PHE A 61 -22.46 12.86 -1.73
C PHE A 61 -21.92 11.67 -2.51
N PHE A 62 -21.26 11.92 -3.63
CA PHE A 62 -20.67 10.87 -4.46
C PHE A 62 -19.20 10.68 -4.14
N ALA A 63 -18.79 9.44 -3.90
CA ALA A 63 -17.39 9.11 -3.69
C ALA A 63 -17.06 7.71 -4.24
N PRO A 64 -15.78 7.44 -4.56
CA PRO A 64 -15.34 6.10 -4.89
C PRO A 64 -15.60 5.11 -3.74
N ALA A 65 -16.02 3.89 -4.05
CA ALA A 65 -16.26 2.85 -3.04
C ALA A 65 -14.98 2.49 -2.24
N ALA A 66 -13.80 2.78 -2.80
CA ALA A 66 -12.50 2.64 -2.14
C ALA A 66 -12.41 3.34 -0.78
N VAL A 67 -13.21 4.38 -0.53
CA VAL A 67 -13.26 5.08 0.77
C VAL A 67 -13.51 4.11 1.93
N PHE A 68 -14.29 3.04 1.72
CA PHE A 68 -14.53 2.01 2.73
C PHE A 68 -13.28 1.17 3.06
N ILE A 69 -12.29 1.10 2.17
CA ILE A 69 -11.08 0.28 2.34
C ILE A 69 -9.95 1.05 3.04
N TYR A 70 -9.90 2.38 2.88
CA TYR A 70 -8.84 3.21 3.46
C TYR A 70 -8.66 3.05 4.97
N PRO A 71 -9.71 2.89 5.79
CA PRO A 71 -9.53 2.64 7.23
C PRO A 71 -8.84 1.30 7.53
N PHE A 72 -9.03 0.27 6.71
CA PHE A 72 -8.30 -0.99 6.84
C PHE A 72 -6.82 -0.81 6.50
N ILE A 73 -6.54 -0.01 5.46
CA ILE A 73 -5.17 0.34 5.06
C ILE A 73 -4.46 1.10 6.19
N ALA A 74 -5.07 2.18 6.67
CA ALA A 74 -4.51 3.02 7.73
C ALA A 74 -4.20 2.21 8.99
N GLN A 75 -5.17 1.40 9.43
CA GLN A 75 -4.99 0.55 10.61
C GLN A 75 -3.79 -0.40 10.48
N VAL A 76 -3.62 -1.08 9.34
CA VAL A 76 -2.50 -2.02 9.18
C VAL A 76 -1.15 -1.30 9.16
N VAL A 77 -1.07 -0.15 8.49
CA VAL A 77 0.16 0.66 8.48
C VAL A 77 0.52 1.14 9.88
N ASP A 78 -0.47 1.62 10.65
CA ASP A 78 -0.27 2.04 12.03
C ASP A 78 0.20 0.88 12.92
N MET A 79 -0.40 -0.31 12.76
CA MET A 79 0.04 -1.52 13.48
C MET A 79 1.46 -1.94 13.11
N ILE A 80 1.86 -1.83 11.84
CA ILE A 80 3.25 -2.11 11.42
C ILE A 80 4.20 -1.11 12.08
N ASN A 81 3.83 0.18 12.11
CA ASN A 81 4.66 1.22 12.69
C ASN A 81 4.81 1.08 14.20
N GLU A 82 3.74 0.76 14.91
CA GLU A 82 3.76 0.60 16.37
C GLU A 82 4.56 -0.65 16.81
N VAL A 83 4.42 -1.76 16.08
CA VAL A 83 5.05 -3.04 16.47
C VAL A 83 6.47 -3.19 15.93
N TYR A 84 6.73 -2.74 14.69
CA TYR A 84 7.98 -2.99 13.97
C TYR A 84 8.81 -1.73 13.70
N GLY A 85 8.27 -0.56 14.05
CA GLY A 85 8.94 0.73 13.92
C GLY A 85 8.94 1.33 12.52
N GLU A 86 9.46 2.56 12.44
CA GLU A 86 9.43 3.39 11.23
C GLU A 86 10.16 2.74 10.05
N LYS A 87 11.37 2.20 10.28
CA LYS A 87 12.19 1.58 9.21
C LYS A 87 11.45 0.43 8.51
N ARG A 88 10.76 -0.41 9.28
CA ARG A 88 9.98 -1.55 8.75
C ARG A 88 8.73 -1.06 8.04
N THR A 89 8.12 0.01 8.53
CA THR A 89 6.98 0.67 7.87
C THR A 89 7.35 1.17 6.48
N HIS A 90 8.46 1.89 6.32
CA HIS A 90 8.95 2.34 5.00
C HIS A 90 9.21 1.17 4.05
N ILE A 91 9.79 0.07 4.54
CA ILE A 91 9.97 -1.16 3.74
C ILE A 91 8.60 -1.71 3.30
N SER A 92 7.61 -1.79 4.20
CA SER A 92 6.27 -2.28 3.85
C SER A 92 5.57 -1.39 2.81
N ILE A 93 5.75 -0.07 2.89
CA ILE A 93 5.26 0.91 1.92
C ILE A 93 5.95 0.72 0.57
N LEU A 94 7.26 0.51 0.56
CA LEU A 94 8.02 0.25 -0.67
C LEU A 94 7.55 -1.06 -1.35
N ILE A 95 7.36 -2.13 -0.58
CA ILE A 95 6.84 -3.41 -1.07
C ILE A 95 5.43 -3.23 -1.64
N ALA A 96 4.55 -2.55 -0.91
CA ALA A 96 3.20 -2.25 -1.35
C ALA A 96 3.21 -1.43 -2.64
N PHE A 97 4.04 -0.40 -2.73
CA PHE A 97 4.18 0.42 -3.92
C PHE A 97 4.68 -0.39 -5.13
N ALA A 98 5.75 -1.18 -4.96
CA ALA A 98 6.31 -2.01 -6.03
C ALA A 98 5.31 -3.05 -6.55
N THR A 99 4.53 -3.65 -5.64
CA THR A 99 3.46 -4.59 -6.02
C THR A 99 2.28 -3.91 -6.70
N GLN A 100 1.92 -2.67 -6.33
CA GLN A 100 0.93 -1.89 -7.08
C GLN A 100 1.39 -1.60 -8.51
N VAL A 101 2.66 -1.22 -8.67
CA VAL A 101 3.29 -1.03 -9.97
C VAL A 101 3.19 -2.29 -10.81
N MET A 102 3.53 -3.45 -10.24
CA MET A 102 3.44 -4.73 -10.93
C MET A 102 1.98 -5.11 -11.27
N PHE A 103 1.03 -4.81 -10.39
CA PHE A 103 -0.39 -5.04 -10.64
C PHE A 103 -0.88 -4.26 -11.87
N VAL A 104 -0.54 -2.98 -11.98
CA VAL A 104 -0.96 -2.20 -13.15
C VAL A 104 -0.20 -2.61 -14.42
N LEU A 105 1.02 -3.11 -14.30
CA LEU A 105 1.70 -3.75 -15.43
C LEU A 105 0.92 -4.93 -16.00
N PHE A 106 0.44 -5.81 -15.14
CA PHE A 106 -0.34 -6.96 -15.57
C PHE A 106 -1.65 -6.52 -16.23
N ILE A 107 -2.31 -5.49 -15.69
CA ILE A 107 -3.48 -4.88 -16.33
C ILE A 107 -3.14 -4.35 -17.73
N GLY A 108 -2.02 -3.62 -17.87
CA GLY A 108 -1.56 -3.09 -19.16
C GLY A 108 -1.22 -4.19 -20.17
N MET A 109 -0.55 -5.25 -19.71
CA MET A 109 -0.21 -6.42 -20.53
C MET A 109 -1.47 -7.15 -21.02
N VAL A 110 -2.47 -7.34 -20.17
CA VAL A 110 -3.73 -8.00 -20.56
C VAL A 110 -4.52 -7.11 -21.53
N THR A 111 -4.55 -5.80 -21.30
CA THR A 111 -5.30 -4.84 -22.13
C THR A 111 -4.72 -4.67 -23.54
N SER A 112 -3.44 -5.02 -23.75
CA SER A 112 -2.81 -4.95 -25.08
C SER A 112 -3.09 -6.17 -25.96
N LEU A 113 -3.61 -7.26 -25.38
CA LEU A 113 -3.99 -8.46 -26.13
C LEU A 113 -5.29 -8.22 -26.89
N SER A 114 -5.43 -8.85 -28.05
CA SER A 114 -6.68 -8.78 -28.81
C SER A 114 -7.79 -9.52 -28.05
N PRO A 115 -8.96 -8.89 -27.85
CA PRO A 115 -10.08 -9.53 -27.19
C PRO A 115 -10.62 -10.68 -28.04
N ALA A 116 -11.16 -11.70 -27.36
CA ALA A 116 -11.86 -12.77 -28.06
C ALA A 116 -13.18 -12.23 -28.68
N PRO A 117 -13.65 -12.75 -29.83
CA PRO A 117 -14.84 -12.23 -30.51
C PRO A 117 -16.13 -12.31 -29.70
N PHE A 118 -16.18 -13.17 -28.67
CA PHE A 118 -17.32 -13.37 -27.78
C PHE A 118 -17.19 -12.59 -26.45
N PHE A 119 -16.12 -11.80 -26.27
CA PHE A 119 -15.92 -11.00 -25.07
C PHE A 119 -16.60 -9.63 -25.22
N GLU A 120 -17.82 -9.52 -24.71
CA GLU A 120 -18.66 -8.31 -24.83
C GLU A 120 -18.26 -7.16 -23.89
N LEU A 121 -17.39 -7.42 -22.91
CA LEU A 121 -17.00 -6.44 -21.87
C LEU A 121 -15.73 -5.65 -22.23
N GLU A 122 -15.24 -5.74 -23.46
CA GLU A 122 -14.00 -5.10 -23.90
C GLU A 122 -14.01 -3.57 -23.71
N ASP A 123 -15.10 -2.92 -24.12
CA ASP A 123 -15.22 -1.46 -24.01
C ASP A 123 -15.27 -1.01 -22.54
N ALA A 124 -15.97 -1.77 -21.69
CA ALA A 124 -16.00 -1.54 -20.25
C ALA A 124 -14.62 -1.77 -19.62
N TRP A 125 -13.91 -2.82 -20.02
CA TRP A 125 -12.56 -3.12 -19.56
C TRP A 125 -11.59 -1.98 -19.89
N LYS A 126 -11.58 -1.52 -21.14
CA LYS A 126 -10.75 -0.40 -21.60
C LYS A 126 -11.12 0.92 -20.90
N SER A 127 -12.40 1.15 -20.64
CA SER A 127 -12.85 2.35 -19.91
C SER A 127 -12.36 2.34 -18.45
N LEU A 128 -12.46 1.20 -17.76
CA LEU A 128 -12.08 1.06 -16.35
C LEU A 128 -10.56 1.10 -16.16
N PHE A 129 -9.81 0.42 -17.03
CA PHE A 129 -8.37 0.18 -16.84
C PHE A 129 -7.45 0.97 -17.77
N GLY A 130 -7.97 1.55 -18.87
CA GLY A 130 -7.19 2.38 -19.78
C GLY A 130 -6.66 3.66 -19.14
N LEU A 131 -7.40 4.23 -18.18
CA LEU A 131 -6.96 5.40 -17.40
C LEU A 131 -5.81 5.05 -16.44
N SER A 132 -5.80 3.83 -15.90
CA SER A 132 -4.81 3.35 -14.93
C SER A 132 -3.39 3.25 -15.50
N ILE A 133 -3.25 2.98 -16.81
CA ILE A 133 -1.95 2.87 -17.49
C ILE A 133 -1.20 4.22 -17.44
N ARG A 134 -1.89 5.33 -17.73
CA ARG A 134 -1.27 6.68 -17.71
C ARG A 134 -0.82 7.10 -16.32
N ILE A 135 -1.63 6.79 -15.31
CA ILE A 135 -1.31 7.06 -13.89
C ILE A 135 -0.07 6.24 -13.47
N THR A 136 0.06 5.03 -13.99
CA THR A 136 1.16 4.12 -13.64
C THR A 136 2.49 4.53 -14.24
N ILE A 137 2.50 5.00 -15.49
CA ILE A 137 3.72 5.57 -16.09
C ILE A 137 4.21 6.76 -15.27
N ALA A 138 3.30 7.61 -14.78
CA ALA A 138 3.66 8.70 -13.88
C ALA A 138 4.24 8.18 -12.54
N SER A 139 3.67 7.13 -11.97
CA SER A 139 4.21 6.49 -10.75
C SER A 139 5.59 5.87 -10.96
N TRP A 140 5.89 5.31 -12.13
CA TRP A 140 7.21 4.75 -12.45
C TRP A 140 8.28 5.79 -12.58
N VAL A 141 7.96 6.90 -13.25
CA VAL A 141 8.86 8.05 -13.34
C VAL A 141 9.09 8.61 -11.94
N SER A 142 8.04 8.74 -11.13
CA SER A 142 8.16 9.17 -9.73
C SER A 142 9.04 8.22 -8.91
N PHE A 143 8.88 6.89 -9.08
CA PHE A 143 9.67 5.89 -8.37
C PHE A 143 11.15 5.90 -8.76
N LEU A 144 11.45 5.99 -10.07
CA LEU A 144 12.82 6.07 -10.58
C LEU A 144 13.53 7.32 -10.08
N VAL A 145 12.81 8.45 -10.03
CA VAL A 145 13.34 9.71 -9.51
C VAL A 145 13.55 9.61 -8.00
N CYS A 146 12.55 9.18 -7.23
CA CYS A 146 12.65 9.07 -5.78
C CYS A 146 13.72 8.06 -5.33
N SER A 147 13.80 6.88 -5.96
CA SER A 147 14.78 5.85 -5.58
C SER A 147 16.22 6.25 -5.88
N ASN A 148 16.46 6.93 -7.01
CA ASN A 148 17.79 7.48 -7.30
C ASN A 148 18.14 8.64 -6.37
N LEU A 149 17.17 9.51 -6.06
CA LEU A 149 17.38 10.63 -5.16
C LEU A 149 17.71 10.14 -3.76
N ASP A 150 16.97 9.14 -3.26
CA ASP A 150 17.17 8.55 -1.94
C ASP A 150 18.53 7.85 -1.83
N ALA A 151 18.88 7.01 -2.82
CA ALA A 151 20.20 6.37 -2.89
C ALA A 151 21.34 7.40 -2.93
N TRP A 152 21.16 8.50 -3.67
CA TRP A 152 22.15 9.58 -3.75
C TRP A 152 22.28 10.35 -2.43
N ILE A 153 21.16 10.69 -1.78
CA ILE A 153 21.15 11.38 -0.48
C ILE A 153 21.84 10.52 0.57
N PHE A 154 21.48 9.23 0.69
CA PHE A 154 22.09 8.33 1.66
C PHE A 154 23.58 8.08 1.38
N ALA A 155 23.99 7.93 0.12
CA ALA A 155 25.40 7.80 -0.23
C ALA A 155 26.19 9.08 0.09
N SER A 156 25.61 10.26 -0.18
CA SER A 156 26.21 11.56 0.13
C SER A 156 26.34 11.80 1.63
N LEU A 157 25.30 11.49 2.40
CA LEU A 157 25.31 11.55 3.87
C LEU A 157 26.35 10.59 4.43
N LYS A 158 26.37 9.33 3.97
CA LYS A 158 27.37 8.35 4.42
C LYS A 158 28.79 8.82 4.15
N LYS A 159 29.06 9.37 2.95
CA LYS A 159 30.39 9.92 2.62
C LYS A 159 30.77 11.12 3.49
N ARG A 160 29.81 11.97 3.86
CA ARG A 160 30.04 13.15 4.73
C ARG A 160 30.21 12.82 6.20
N PHE A 161 29.56 11.76 6.68
CA PHE A 161 29.56 11.39 8.09
C PHE A 161 30.45 10.18 8.42
N SER A 162 31.08 9.55 7.42
CA SER A 162 32.01 8.42 7.59
C SER A 162 33.16 8.75 8.55
N GLU A 163 33.76 9.95 8.45
CA GLU A 163 34.84 10.36 9.35
C GLU A 163 34.36 10.55 10.80
N LYS A 164 33.12 11.02 11.02
CA LYS A 164 32.53 11.14 12.36
C LYS A 164 32.11 9.79 12.94
N GLU A 165 31.80 8.81 12.11
CA GLU A 165 31.44 7.44 12.51
C GLU A 165 32.70 6.64 12.90
N GLU A 166 33.81 6.82 12.18
CA GLU A 166 35.12 6.23 12.53
C GLU A 166 35.78 6.90 13.75
N ASP A 167 35.57 8.20 13.95
CA ASP A 167 36.11 8.96 15.10
C ASP A 167 35.23 8.83 16.36
N PHE A 168 34.01 8.29 16.23
CA PHE A 168 33.17 7.89 17.37
C PHE A 168 33.76 6.61 17.99
N LYS A 169 34.69 6.77 18.91
CA LYS A 169 35.15 5.68 19.81
C LYS A 169 33.92 4.94 20.33
N HIS A 170 33.94 3.61 20.20
CA HIS A 170 32.94 2.70 20.74
C HIS A 170 32.73 2.97 22.24
N ASP A 171 31.83 3.89 22.57
CA ASP A 171 31.34 4.06 23.93
C ASP A 171 30.17 3.11 24.09
N THR A 172 30.46 1.94 24.66
CA THR A 172 29.55 0.82 24.93
C THR A 172 28.35 1.17 25.82
N LEU A 173 28.19 2.44 26.21
CA LEU A 173 27.12 2.92 27.10
C LEU A 173 25.85 3.38 26.37
N ILE A 174 25.89 3.69 25.07
CA ILE A 174 24.74 4.30 24.35
C ILE A 174 24.08 3.35 23.33
N ASN A 175 24.62 2.14 23.15
CA ASN A 175 24.01 1.11 22.31
C ASN A 175 23.94 -0.24 23.05
N PRO A 176 22.76 -0.71 23.51
CA PRO A 176 22.60 -2.03 24.08
C PRO A 176 22.40 -3.14 23.02
N TYR A 177 22.73 -2.89 21.75
CA TYR A 177 22.78 -3.91 20.69
C TYR A 177 24.20 -4.18 20.23
#